data_AF-A0A7C5QKG0-F1
#
_entry.id   AF-A0A7C5QKG0-F1
#
_cell.length_a   1.000
_cell.length_b   1.000
_cell.length_c   1.000
_cell.angle_alpha   90.00
_cell.angle_beta   90.00
_cell.angle_gamma   90.00
#
_symmetry.space_group_name_H-M   'P 1'
#
loop_
_entity.id
_entity.type
_entity.pdbx_description
1 polymer ?
#
loop_
_entity_poly.entity_id
_entity_poly.type
_entity_poly.pdbx_seq_one_letter_code
_entity_poly.pdbx_strand_id
1 'polypeptide(L)'
;LATGRPHDNPNKRFAGNRPSCILIADRLTPRAMGALLALYEAKIAFQGFVWNINSFDQEGVQLGKALANRLLDIFAQQRRQEAEAPPTADDLPRHLLGAAGLLNRSRSR
;
A
#
# COMPACT_ATOMS: atom_id res chain seq x y z
N LEU A 1 -7.50 28.81 -17.64
CA LEU A 1 -6.13 28.85 -17.08
C LEU A 1 -6.14 29.75 -15.86
N ALA A 2 -5.52 29.35 -14.75
CA ALA A 2 -5.43 30.25 -13.59
C ALA A 2 -4.58 31.47 -13.97
N THR A 3 -5.21 32.64 -14.08
CA THR A 3 -4.59 33.87 -14.62
C THR A 3 -3.61 34.54 -13.65
N GLY A 4 -3.62 34.14 -12.38
CA GLY A 4 -2.77 34.74 -11.35
C GLY A 4 -3.27 36.12 -10.90
N ARG A 5 -2.57 36.70 -9.95
CA ARG A 5 -2.81 38.03 -9.37
C ARG A 5 -1.50 38.60 -8.83
N PRO A 6 -1.00 39.73 -9.34
CA PRO A 6 0.15 40.42 -8.74
C PRO A 6 -0.26 41.05 -7.41
N HIS A 7 0.67 41.08 -6.44
CA HIS A 7 0.47 41.71 -5.14
C HIS A 7 1.83 41.95 -4.47
N ASP A 8 1.97 43.05 -3.72
CA ASP A 8 3.22 43.41 -3.03
C ASP A 8 3.52 42.47 -1.86
N ASN A 9 2.51 42.17 -1.04
CA ASN A 9 2.58 41.08 -0.07
C ASN A 9 2.77 39.72 -0.80
N PRO A 10 3.88 39.00 -0.59
CA PRO A 10 4.17 37.74 -1.27
C PRO A 10 3.14 36.64 -0.97
N ASN A 11 2.49 36.67 0.21
CA ASN A 11 1.46 35.69 0.58
C ASN A 11 0.14 35.86 -0.19
N LYS A 12 -0.02 36.98 -0.92
CA LYS A 12 -1.19 37.28 -1.75
C LYS A 12 -0.85 37.34 -3.24
N ARG A 13 0.40 37.07 -3.61
CA ARG A 13 0.88 37.10 -4.99
C ARG A 13 0.74 35.71 -5.61
N PHE A 14 -0.05 35.62 -6.66
CA PHE A 14 -0.29 34.38 -7.39
C PHE A 14 0.28 34.50 -8.81
N ALA A 15 1.28 33.70 -9.16
CA ALA A 15 1.92 33.76 -10.48
C ALA A 15 1.03 33.31 -11.66
N GLY A 16 -0.09 32.63 -11.40
CA GLY A 16 -0.91 32.06 -12.47
C GLY A 16 -0.19 30.97 -13.25
N ASN A 17 -0.50 30.85 -14.55
CA ASN A 17 0.07 29.88 -15.50
C ASN A 17 0.03 28.42 -15.01
N ARG A 18 -1.08 28.05 -14.36
CA ARG A 18 -1.34 26.67 -13.94
C ARG A 18 -2.30 26.03 -14.93
N PRO A 19 -1.84 25.15 -15.84
CA PRO A 19 -2.73 24.42 -16.73
C PRO A 19 -3.60 23.45 -15.92
N SER A 20 -4.86 23.34 -16.31
CA SER A 20 -5.81 22.39 -15.74
C SER A 20 -6.63 21.75 -16.85
N CYS A 21 -7.02 20.50 -16.65
CA CYS A 21 -7.97 19.80 -17.48
C CYS A 21 -9.22 19.56 -16.62
N ILE A 22 -10.38 20.02 -17.08
CA ILE A 22 -11.65 19.82 -16.40
C ILE A 22 -12.50 18.90 -17.28
N LEU A 23 -12.87 17.75 -16.72
CA LEU A 23 -13.81 16.81 -17.32
C LEU A 23 -15.16 17.02 -16.65
N ILE A 24 -16.20 17.30 -17.44
CA ILE A 24 -17.54 17.62 -16.95
C ILE A 24 -18.52 16.54 -17.43
N ALA A 25 -19.37 16.06 -16.52
CA ALA A 25 -20.47 15.16 -16.81
C ALA A 25 -21.68 15.52 -15.93
N ASP A 26 -22.90 15.32 -16.43
CA ASP A 26 -24.13 15.72 -15.72
C ASP A 26 -24.38 14.90 -14.44
N ARG A 27 -24.02 13.61 -14.46
CA ARG A 27 -24.13 12.70 -13.31
C ARG A 27 -23.10 11.58 -13.43
N LEU A 28 -22.58 11.14 -12.28
CA LEU A 28 -21.79 9.92 -12.17
C LEU A 28 -22.70 8.68 -12.31
N THR A 29 -22.91 8.24 -13.54
CA THR A 29 -23.58 6.97 -13.87
C THR A 29 -22.54 5.87 -14.12
N PRO A 30 -22.90 4.57 -14.07
CA PRO A 30 -21.96 3.49 -14.42
C PRO A 30 -21.33 3.66 -15.80
N ARG A 31 -22.11 4.15 -16.78
CA ARG A 31 -21.61 4.50 -18.12
C ARG A 31 -20.58 5.64 -18.08
N ALA A 32 -20.87 6.73 -17.36
CA ALA A 32 -19.95 7.86 -17.24
C ALA A 32 -18.66 7.46 -16.50
N MET A 33 -18.77 6.63 -15.46
CA MET A 33 -17.61 6.09 -14.74
C MET A 33 -16.76 5.19 -15.64
N GLY A 34 -17.38 4.29 -16.40
CA GLY A 34 -16.66 3.44 -17.35
C GLY A 34 -15.95 4.24 -18.45
N ALA A 35 -16.62 5.27 -18.98
CA ALA A 35 -16.00 6.17 -19.97
C ALA A 35 -14.81 6.95 -19.37
N LEU A 36 -14.91 7.39 -18.11
CA LEU A 36 -13.81 8.05 -17.41
C LEU A 36 -12.62 7.12 -17.23
N LEU A 37 -12.84 5.88 -16.79
CA LEU A 37 -11.77 4.88 -16.65
C LEU A 37 -11.11 4.60 -18.01
N ALA A 38 -11.91 4.31 -19.04
CA ALA A 38 -11.41 4.04 -20.39
C ALA A 38 -10.59 5.21 -20.97
N LEU A 39 -10.98 6.46 -20.69
CA LEU A 39 -10.21 7.64 -21.06
C LEU A 39 -8.81 7.63 -20.43
N TYR A 40 -8.70 7.30 -19.14
CA TYR A 40 -7.40 7.23 -18.46
C TYR A 40 -6.59 6.02 -18.89
N GLU A 41 -7.19 4.87 -19.14
CA GLU A 41 -6.51 3.69 -19.69
C GLU A 41 -5.89 4.00 -21.06
N ALA A 42 -6.68 4.57 -21.98
CA ALA A 42 -6.19 4.97 -23.30
C ALA A 42 -5.09 6.02 -23.22
N LYS A 43 -5.21 7.00 -22.28
CA LYS A 43 -4.16 8.01 -22.05
C LYS A 43 -2.84 7.35 -21.64
N ILE A 44 -2.86 6.44 -20.67
CA ILE A 44 -1.64 5.80 -20.17
C ILE A 44 -1.02 4.89 -21.22
N ALA A 45 -1.84 4.11 -21.94
CA ALA A 45 -1.38 3.26 -23.03
C ALA A 45 -0.73 4.08 -24.16
N PHE A 46 -1.37 5.19 -24.56
CA PHE A 46 -0.81 6.09 -25.57
C PHE A 46 0.50 6.73 -25.12
N GLN A 47 0.58 7.19 -23.87
CA GLN A 47 1.83 7.74 -23.32
C GLN A 47 2.97 6.72 -23.31
N GLY A 48 2.69 5.46 -22.95
CA GLY A 48 3.70 4.40 -23.03
C GLY A 48 4.15 4.10 -24.44
N PHE A 49 3.20 4.07 -25.40
CA PHE A 49 3.53 3.95 -26.82
C PHE A 49 4.44 5.08 -27.31
N VAL A 50 4.15 6.35 -26.96
CA VAL A 50 5.00 7.50 -27.32
C VAL A 50 6.41 7.37 -26.73
N TRP A 51 6.53 6.89 -25.49
CA TRP A 51 7.82 6.70 -24.84
C TRP A 51 8.52 5.39 -25.19
N ASN A 52 7.93 4.54 -26.04
CA ASN A 52 8.42 3.21 -26.36
C ASN A 52 8.70 2.35 -25.11
N ILE A 53 7.80 2.42 -24.13
CA ILE A 53 7.81 1.61 -22.91
C ILE A 53 6.56 0.72 -22.86
N ASN A 54 6.68 -0.45 -22.24
CA ASN A 54 5.55 -1.34 -22.05
C ASN A 54 4.67 -0.86 -20.87
N SER A 55 3.50 -0.30 -21.16
CA SER A 55 2.52 0.13 -20.15
C SER A 55 1.84 -1.01 -19.39
N PHE A 56 1.97 -2.25 -19.86
CA PHE A 56 1.21 -3.40 -19.36
C PHE A 56 2.02 -4.33 -18.46
N ASP A 57 3.30 -4.02 -18.24
CA ASP A 57 4.22 -4.85 -17.49
C ASP A 57 4.53 -4.28 -16.09
N GLN A 58 4.89 -5.15 -15.15
CA GLN A 58 5.13 -4.82 -13.74
C GLN A 58 6.32 -5.59 -13.14
N GLU A 59 7.38 -5.85 -13.91
CA GLU A 59 8.57 -6.59 -13.43
C GLU A 59 9.21 -6.00 -12.16
N GLY A 60 9.06 -4.68 -11.93
CA GLY A 60 9.59 -4.01 -10.74
C GLY A 60 9.07 -4.52 -9.40
N VAL A 61 7.96 -5.28 -9.36
CA VAL A 61 7.39 -5.79 -8.10
C VAL A 61 8.02 -7.09 -7.62
N GLN A 62 8.76 -7.80 -8.47
CA GLN A 62 9.17 -9.18 -8.22
C GLN A 62 10.22 -9.29 -7.10
N LEU A 63 11.25 -8.43 -7.15
CA LEU A 63 12.33 -8.45 -6.16
C LEU A 63 11.80 -8.16 -4.74
N GLY A 64 10.89 -7.20 -4.61
CA GLY A 64 10.26 -6.87 -3.33
C GLY A 64 9.50 -8.06 -2.73
N LYS A 65 8.74 -8.79 -3.55
CA LYS A 65 8.03 -10.01 -3.12
C LYS A 65 9.01 -11.09 -2.66
N ALA A 66 10.10 -11.31 -3.40
CA ALA A 66 11.10 -12.30 -3.04
C ALA A 66 11.79 -11.98 -1.71
N LEU A 67 12.16 -10.72 -1.49
CA LEU A 67 12.80 -10.27 -0.25
C LEU A 67 11.85 -10.35 0.94
N ALA A 68 10.59 -9.92 0.77
CA ALA A 68 9.58 -10.00 1.83
C ALA A 68 9.34 -11.45 2.30
N ASN A 69 9.24 -12.40 1.36
CA ASN A 69 9.07 -13.81 1.70
C ASN A 69 10.25 -14.37 2.51
N ARG A 70 11.49 -14.05 2.11
CA ARG A 70 12.68 -14.45 2.89
C ARG A 70 12.67 -13.89 4.31
N LEU A 71 12.24 -12.64 4.47
CA LEU A 71 12.14 -12.00 5.78
C LEU A 71 11.08 -12.70 6.65
N LEU A 72 9.94 -13.05 6.07
CA LEU A 72 8.88 -13.79 6.75
C LEU A 72 9.36 -15.17 7.22
N ASP A 73 10.15 -15.86 6.40
CA ASP A 73 10.73 -17.17 6.74
C ASP A 73 11.70 -17.05 7.92
N ILE A 74 12.57 -16.03 7.93
CA ILE A 74 13.49 -15.76 9.04
C ILE A 74 12.70 -15.54 10.35
N PHE A 75 11.67 -14.70 10.33
CA PHE A 75 10.84 -14.47 11.52
C PHE A 75 10.02 -15.69 11.95
N ALA A 76 9.63 -16.56 11.01
CA ALA A 76 8.98 -17.82 11.34
C ALA A 76 9.97 -18.80 12.01
N GLN A 77 11.21 -18.86 11.52
CA GLN A 77 12.27 -19.68 12.10
C GLN A 77 12.66 -19.19 13.51
N GLN A 78 12.81 -17.88 13.71
CA GLN A 78 13.08 -17.29 15.03
C GLN A 78 12.00 -17.63 16.05
N ARG A 79 10.71 -17.45 15.69
CA ARG A 79 9.60 -17.82 16.59
C ARG A 79 9.55 -19.32 16.92
N ARG A 80 9.93 -20.19 15.98
CA ARG A 80 10.04 -21.63 16.25
C ARG A 80 11.20 -21.91 17.20
N GLN A 81 12.35 -21.31 17.00
CA GLN A 81 13.50 -21.45 17.90
C GLN A 81 13.19 -20.95 19.31
N GLU A 82 12.49 -19.83 19.44
CA GLU A 82 12.00 -19.32 20.73
C GLU A 82 11.01 -20.29 21.40
N ALA A 83 10.16 -20.97 20.62
CA ALA A 83 9.21 -21.95 21.14
C ALA A 83 9.84 -23.32 21.49
N GLU A 84 10.93 -23.70 20.81
CA GLU A 84 11.68 -24.95 21.04
C GLU A 84 12.83 -24.78 22.04
N ALA A 85 13.24 -23.54 22.35
CA ALA A 85 14.25 -23.27 23.36
C ALA A 85 13.80 -23.83 24.72
N PRO A 86 14.68 -24.53 25.46
CA PRO A 86 14.33 -25.02 26.78
C PRO A 86 13.93 -23.83 27.66
N PRO A 87 12.81 -23.93 28.40
CA PRO A 87 12.34 -22.83 29.22
C PRO A 87 13.42 -22.44 30.22
N THR A 88 13.71 -21.16 30.28
CA THR A 88 14.57 -20.59 31.32
C THR A 88 13.92 -20.79 32.69
N ALA A 89 14.70 -20.67 33.76
CA ALA A 89 14.21 -20.80 35.14
C ALA A 89 12.95 -19.93 35.41
N ASP A 90 12.88 -18.76 34.78
CA ASP A 90 11.78 -17.80 34.93
C ASP A 90 10.52 -18.19 34.13
N ASP A 91 10.66 -18.94 33.03
CA ASP A 91 9.55 -19.33 32.14
C ASP A 91 9.05 -20.77 32.39
N LEU A 92 9.82 -21.57 33.13
CA LEU A 92 9.47 -22.94 33.56
C LEU A 92 8.08 -23.07 34.19
N PRO A 93 7.64 -22.18 35.12
CA PRO A 93 6.31 -22.27 35.69
C PRO A 93 5.20 -22.13 34.64
N ARG A 94 5.33 -21.20 33.69
CA ARG A 94 4.36 -21.02 32.61
C ARG A 94 4.36 -22.20 31.65
N HIS A 95 5.53 -22.72 31.28
CA HIS A 95 5.63 -23.89 30.40
C HIS A 95 5.01 -25.16 31.01
N LEU A 96 5.26 -25.43 32.30
CA LEU A 96 4.65 -26.58 32.99
C LEU A 96 3.13 -26.42 33.13
N LEU A 97 2.64 -25.21 33.43
CA LEU A 97 1.20 -24.92 33.47
C LEU A 97 0.55 -25.04 32.09
N GLY A 98 1.25 -24.70 31.02
CA GLY A 98 0.82 -24.89 29.63
C GLY A 98 0.77 -26.37 29.23
N ALA A 99 1.84 -27.11 29.51
CA ALA A 99 1.93 -28.55 29.23
C ALA A 99 0.92 -29.38 30.03
N ALA A 100 0.57 -28.96 31.25
CA ALA A 100 -0.50 -29.54 32.06
C ALA A 100 -1.92 -29.12 31.60
N GLY A 101 -2.05 -28.29 30.56
CA GLY A 101 -3.33 -27.81 30.03
C GLY A 101 -4.07 -26.82 30.95
N LEU A 102 -3.37 -26.22 31.92
CA LEU A 102 -3.95 -25.36 32.96
C LEU A 102 -4.02 -23.88 32.54
N LEU A 103 -3.24 -23.44 31.54
CA LEU A 103 -3.25 -22.06 31.05
C LEU A 103 -4.47 -21.68 30.20
N ASN A 104 -5.23 -22.65 29.67
CA ASN A 104 -6.39 -22.37 28.80
C ASN A 104 -7.76 -22.56 29.48
N ARG A 105 -7.79 -22.69 30.82
CA ARG A 105 -9.05 -22.74 31.59
C ARG A 105 -9.46 -21.34 32.05
N SER A 106 -10.05 -20.56 31.14
CA SER A 106 -11.21 -19.66 31.39
C SER A 106 -11.19 -18.40 30.53
N ARG A 107 -12.02 -18.41 29.48
CA ARG A 107 -12.99 -17.34 29.19
C ARG A 107 -14.23 -18.00 28.57
N SER A 108 -14.99 -18.70 29.41
CA SER A 108 -16.39 -19.01 29.16
C SER A 108 -17.16 -18.63 30.42
N ARG A 109 -17.55 -17.36 30.46
CA ARG A 109 -18.81 -16.85 31.00
C ARG A 109 -19.20 -15.65 30.16
#